data_AF-A0A0X3P975-F1
#
_entry.id   AF-A0A0X3P975-F1
#
_cell.length_a   1.000
_cell.length_b   1.000
_cell.length_c   1.000
_cell.angle_alpha   90.00
_cell.angle_beta   90.00
_cell.angle_gamma   90.00
#
_symmetry.space_group_name_H-M   'P 1'
#
loop_
_entity.id
_entity.type
_entity.pdbx_description
1 polymer ?
#
loop_
_entity_poly.entity_id
_entity_poly.type
_entity_poly.pdbx_seq_one_letter_code
_entity_poly.pdbx_strand_id
1 'polypeptide(L)'
;KNHDRHGQSKRRSCGLFALRLRAVAMTIVVFIVDNSASMNQRTYQGTTLLDSAKTIVEAFYKARMNKYRVDQYFIFTLNPSPHHIKLAGWRQSSDLQSLHTALSQIKPDGTVGLGVAIGNAFRLLNLNRMQVGSENYGMV
;
A
#
# COMPACT_ATOMS: atom_id res chain seq x y z
N LYS A 1 -3.18 49.67 49.12
CA LYS A 1 -4.59 49.21 49.12
C LYS A 1 -5.03 49.02 47.67
N ASN A 2 -5.10 47.75 47.26
CA ASN A 2 -6.08 47.12 46.36
C ASN A 2 -6.58 47.79 45.07
N HIS A 3 -6.55 46.98 44.00
CA HIS A 3 -7.54 46.85 42.91
C HIS A 3 -7.61 48.04 41.90
N ASP A 4 -7.71 47.90 40.59
CA ASP A 4 -8.08 46.77 39.73
C ASP A 4 -7.65 46.98 38.26
N ARG A 5 -7.75 45.85 37.54
CA ARG A 5 -7.61 45.58 36.10
C ARG A 5 -8.25 46.59 35.15
N HIS A 6 -7.59 46.89 34.02
CA HIS A 6 -8.13 47.04 32.64
C HIS A 6 -6.88 47.18 31.73
N GLY A 7 -6.54 46.28 30.81
CA GLY A 7 -7.30 45.86 29.64
C GLY A 7 -6.35 45.86 28.42
N GLN A 8 -5.40 44.92 28.36
CA GLN A 8 -4.58 44.74 27.15
C GLN A 8 -5.20 43.66 26.25
N SER A 9 -5.78 44.16 25.17
CA SER A 9 -6.49 43.42 24.14
C SER A 9 -5.58 42.38 23.47
N LYS A 10 -5.99 41.13 23.65
CA LYS A 10 -5.44 39.90 23.10
C LYS A 10 -5.66 39.87 21.59
N ARG A 11 -4.79 40.54 20.81
CA ARG A 11 -4.66 40.25 19.37
C ARG A 11 -4.05 38.86 19.21
N ARG A 12 -4.92 37.86 19.25
CA ARG A 12 -4.68 36.53 18.72
C ARG A 12 -4.23 36.71 17.27
N SER A 13 -2.93 36.66 17.03
CA SER A 13 -2.38 36.45 15.69
C SER A 13 -2.79 35.05 15.26
N CYS A 14 -4.02 34.97 14.75
CA CYS A 14 -4.50 33.93 13.89
C CYS A 14 -3.71 34.10 12.59
N GLY A 15 -2.55 33.46 12.53
CA GLY A 15 -1.60 33.63 11.45
C GLY A 15 -0.75 32.39 11.33
N LEU A 16 -1.20 31.47 10.48
CA LEU A 16 -0.34 30.47 9.87
C LEU A 16 0.19 29.38 10.82
N PHE A 17 -0.68 28.82 11.66
CA PHE A 17 -0.70 27.36 11.75
C PHE A 17 -1.03 26.87 10.34
N ALA A 18 0.01 26.67 9.52
CA ALA A 18 -0.04 25.76 8.40
C ALA A 18 -0.27 24.37 8.99
N LEU A 19 -1.49 24.17 9.50
CA LEU A 19 -2.14 22.89 9.55
C LEU A 19 -2.22 22.50 8.08
N ARG A 20 -1.10 21.95 7.60
CA ARG A 20 -1.06 21.10 6.44
C ARG A 20 -1.94 19.95 6.86
N LEU A 21 -3.24 20.15 6.69
CA LEU A 21 -4.21 19.12 6.45
C LEU A 21 -3.63 18.42 5.22
N ARG A 22 -2.63 17.56 5.44
CA ARG A 22 -2.33 16.48 4.53
C ARG A 22 -3.67 15.77 4.54
N ALA A 23 -4.51 16.08 3.57
CA ALA A 23 -5.50 15.13 3.11
C ALA A 23 -4.74 13.82 3.08
N VAL A 24 -5.09 12.94 4.01
CA VAL A 24 -4.43 11.66 4.16
C VAL A 24 -4.96 10.86 2.97
N ALA A 25 -4.45 11.19 1.79
CA ALA A 25 -4.80 10.56 0.55
C ALA A 25 -4.35 9.11 0.72
N MET A 26 -5.34 8.22 0.89
CA MET A 26 -5.08 6.80 0.98
C MET A 26 -4.31 6.41 -0.28
N THR A 27 -3.05 6.01 -0.10
CA THR A 27 -2.22 5.59 -1.23
C THR A 27 -2.41 4.09 -1.40
N ILE A 28 -2.75 3.68 -2.62
CA ILE A 28 -2.83 2.28 -2.97
C ILE A 28 -1.44 1.84 -3.44
N VAL A 29 -0.86 0.84 -2.78
CA VAL A 29 0.43 0.24 -3.13
C VAL A 29 0.18 -1.19 -3.60
N VAL A 30 0.56 -1.47 -4.85
CA VAL A 30 0.43 -2.80 -5.44
C VAL A 30 1.80 -3.40 -5.65
N PHE A 31 2.05 -4.55 -5.03
CA PHE A 31 3.19 -5.40 -5.34
C PHE A 31 2.78 -6.46 -6.35
N ILE A 32 3.46 -6.49 -7.48
CA ILE A 32 3.36 -7.59 -8.44
C ILE A 32 4.63 -8.41 -8.25
N VAL A 33 4.50 -9.57 -7.62
CA VAL A 33 5.61 -10.47 -7.31
C VAL A 33 5.71 -11.49 -8.43
N ASP A 34 6.86 -11.49 -9.13
CA ASP A 34 7.20 -12.59 -10.01
C ASP A 34 7.36 -13.86 -9.16
N ASN A 35 6.55 -14.87 -9.47
CA ASN A 35 6.60 -16.18 -8.85
C ASN A 35 6.75 -17.28 -9.91
N SER A 36 7.25 -16.95 -11.09
CA SER A 36 7.55 -17.94 -12.14
C SER A 36 8.61 -18.95 -11.68
N ALA A 37 8.71 -20.08 -12.38
CA ALA A 37 9.66 -21.15 -12.04
C ALA A 37 11.13 -20.67 -11.99
N SER A 38 11.50 -19.65 -12.77
CA SER A 38 12.85 -19.07 -12.76
C SER A 38 13.20 -18.40 -11.41
N MET A 39 12.20 -17.95 -10.65
CA MET A 39 12.40 -17.36 -9.33
C MET A 39 12.81 -18.38 -8.26
N ASN A 40 12.78 -19.68 -8.57
CA ASN A 40 13.34 -20.74 -7.72
C ASN A 40 14.88 -20.85 -7.83
N GLN A 41 15.53 -20.04 -8.67
CA GLN A 41 16.99 -19.99 -8.76
C GLN A 41 17.58 -19.56 -7.41
N ARG A 42 18.64 -20.27 -6.98
CA ARG A 42 19.34 -19.97 -5.72
C ARG A 42 20.48 -18.98 -5.96
N THR A 43 20.65 -18.07 -5.02
CA THR A 43 21.81 -17.19 -4.96
C THR A 43 22.98 -17.91 -4.27
N TYR A 44 24.16 -17.29 -4.28
CA TYR A 44 25.34 -17.79 -3.55
C TYR A 44 25.11 -17.92 -2.04
N GLN A 45 24.11 -17.22 -1.49
CA GLN A 45 23.72 -17.26 -0.08
C GLN A 45 22.79 -18.44 0.26
N GLY A 46 22.40 -19.25 -0.73
CA GLY A 46 21.53 -20.42 -0.56
C GLY A 46 20.02 -20.13 -0.56
N THR A 47 19.63 -18.85 -0.52
CA THR A 47 18.24 -18.37 -0.64
C THR A 47 17.78 -18.33 -2.09
N THR A 48 16.48 -18.52 -2.34
CA THR A 48 15.94 -18.33 -3.70
C THR A 48 15.76 -16.84 -4.04
N LEU A 49 15.70 -16.51 -5.33
CA LEU A 49 15.34 -15.16 -5.79
C LEU A 49 13.96 -14.75 -5.25
N LEU A 50 13.01 -15.70 -5.18
CA LEU A 50 11.69 -15.47 -4.60
C LEU A 50 11.77 -15.11 -3.10
N ASP A 51 12.63 -15.77 -2.33
CA ASP A 51 12.81 -15.45 -0.91
C ASP A 51 13.38 -14.04 -0.73
N SER A 52 14.37 -13.67 -1.56
CA SER A 52 14.92 -12.32 -1.56
C SER A 52 13.86 -11.26 -1.89
N ALA A 53 13.01 -11.51 -2.89
CA ALA A 53 11.91 -10.61 -3.24
C ALA A 53 10.90 -10.45 -2.09
N LYS A 54 10.54 -11.54 -1.40
CA LYS A 54 9.66 -11.50 -0.21
C LYS A 54 10.26 -10.65 0.91
N THR A 55 11.55 -10.81 1.19
CA THR A 55 12.26 -10.01 2.20
C THR A 55 12.25 -8.52 1.86
N ILE A 56 12.43 -8.16 0.59
CA ILE A 56 12.38 -6.76 0.13
C ILE A 56 10.96 -6.18 0.30
N VAL A 57 9.92 -6.93 -0.05
CA VAL A 57 8.52 -6.49 0.12
C VAL A 57 8.22 -6.25 1.61
N GLU A 58 8.64 -7.15 2.49
CA GLU A 58 8.46 -7.00 3.93
C GLU A 58 9.24 -5.80 4.50
N ALA A 59 10.49 -5.62 4.08
CA ALA A 59 11.31 -4.48 4.50
C ALA A 59 10.71 -3.14 4.02
N PHE A 60 10.21 -3.09 2.77
CA PHE A 60 9.53 -1.92 2.24
C PHE A 60 8.27 -1.61 3.05
N TYR A 61 7.46 -2.62 3.35
CA TYR A 61 6.25 -2.46 4.15
C TYR A 61 6.58 -1.89 5.54
N LYS A 62 7.57 -2.47 6.24
CA LYS A 62 8.03 -1.99 7.57
C LYS A 62 8.57 -0.56 7.53
N ALA A 63 9.29 -0.17 6.48
CA ALA A 63 9.77 1.19 6.33
C ALA A 63 8.63 2.20 6.10
N ARG A 64 7.57 1.78 5.39
CA ARG A 64 6.45 2.63 4.99
C ARG A 64 5.36 2.74 6.06
N MET A 65 5.09 1.66 6.80
CA MET A 65 4.02 1.62 7.83
C MET A 65 4.16 2.72 8.89
N ASN A 66 5.38 3.17 9.19
CA ASN A 66 5.63 4.23 10.17
C ASN A 66 5.22 5.63 9.68
N LYS A 67 5.22 5.86 8.36
CA LYS A 67 4.93 7.17 7.75
C LYS A 67 3.52 7.25 7.16
N TYR A 68 2.99 6.15 6.64
CA TYR A 68 1.72 6.11 5.91
C TYR A 68 0.86 4.94 6.41
N ARG A 69 0.20 5.13 7.57
CA ARG A 69 -0.59 4.08 8.25
C ARG A 69 -1.91 3.72 7.58
N VAL A 70 -2.37 4.56 6.65
CA VAL A 70 -3.65 4.43 5.95
C VAL A 70 -3.52 3.79 4.57
N ASP A 71 -2.32 3.39 4.18
CA ASP A 71 -2.07 2.87 2.85
C ASP A 71 -2.70 1.50 2.68
N GLN A 72 -3.23 1.27 1.49
CA GLN A 72 -3.87 0.01 1.13
C GLN A 72 -2.91 -0.82 0.29
N TYR A 73 -2.60 -2.02 0.76
CA TYR A 73 -1.61 -2.89 0.12
C TYR A 73 -2.29 -4.05 -0.60
N PHE A 74 -1.84 -4.30 -1.83
CA PHE A 74 -2.18 -5.50 -2.58
C PHE A 74 -0.94 -6.28 -2.96
N ILE A 75 -1.06 -7.61 -2.95
CA ILE A 75 -0.05 -8.50 -3.49
C ILE A 75 -0.67 -9.34 -4.60
N PHE A 76 -0.11 -9.19 -5.79
CA PHE A 76 -0.41 -9.97 -6.97
C PHE A 76 0.73 -10.94 -7.29
N THR A 77 0.38 -12.08 -7.86
CA THR A 77 1.29 -13.12 -8.34
C THR A 77 0.96 -13.46 -9.79
N LEU A 78 1.90 -14.12 -10.48
CA LEU A 78 1.77 -14.61 -11.85
C LEU A 78 0.99 -15.93 -11.94
N ASN A 79 0.04 -16.14 -11.03
CA ASN A 79 -0.85 -17.29 -11.05
C ASN A 79 -2.09 -16.99 -11.90
N PRO A 80 -2.76 -18.01 -12.45
CA PRO A 80 -4.04 -17.82 -13.12
C PRO A 80 -5.11 -17.35 -12.13
N SER A 81 -6.14 -16.66 -12.65
CA SER A 81 -7.31 -16.31 -11.86
C SER A 81 -8.02 -17.59 -11.38
N PRO A 82 -8.47 -17.68 -10.11
CA PRO A 82 -8.58 -16.63 -9.08
C PRO A 82 -7.36 -16.47 -8.16
N HIS A 83 -6.33 -17.34 -8.28
CA HIS A 83 -5.22 -17.42 -7.31
C HIS A 83 -4.16 -16.32 -7.43
N HIS A 84 -4.29 -15.44 -8.42
CA HIS A 84 -3.39 -14.31 -8.66
C HIS A 84 -3.36 -13.27 -7.52
N ILE A 85 -4.42 -13.14 -6.71
CA ILE A 85 -4.48 -12.19 -5.58
C ILE A 85 -4.13 -12.94 -4.29
N LYS A 86 -3.07 -12.50 -3.60
CA LYS A 86 -2.62 -13.10 -2.32
C LYS A 86 -2.96 -12.25 -1.11
N LEU A 87 -2.97 -10.94 -1.28
CA LEU A 87 -3.42 -9.99 -0.26
C LEU A 87 -4.30 -8.93 -0.91
N ALA A 88 -5.49 -8.73 -0.36
CA ALA A 88 -6.41 -7.68 -0.75
C ALA A 88 -6.70 -6.77 0.45
N GLY A 89 -5.87 -5.74 0.63
CA GLY A 89 -5.98 -4.79 1.75
C GLY A 89 -7.09 -3.77 1.55
N TRP A 90 -8.34 -4.20 1.45
CA TRP A 90 -9.47 -3.31 1.13
C TRP A 90 -10.26 -2.78 2.32
N ARG A 91 -10.16 -3.41 3.50
CA ARG A 91 -10.92 -3.01 4.70
C ARG A 91 -10.23 -3.26 6.04
N GLN A 92 -9.09 -3.93 6.06
CA GLN A 92 -8.40 -4.27 7.30
C GLN A 92 -7.13 -3.45 7.37
N SER A 93 -6.82 -2.89 8.54
CA SER A 93 -5.46 -2.45 8.86
C SER A 93 -4.54 -3.56 8.37
N SER A 94 -3.69 -3.26 7.39
CA SER A 94 -2.81 -4.26 6.81
C SER A 94 -1.81 -4.67 7.89
N ASP A 95 -2.18 -5.58 8.77
CA ASP A 95 -1.31 -5.95 9.87
C ASP A 95 -0.11 -6.69 9.28
N LEU A 96 1.10 -6.43 9.81
CA LEU A 96 2.33 -7.06 9.33
C LEU A 96 2.20 -8.60 9.27
N GLN A 97 1.41 -9.18 10.16
CA GLN A 97 1.11 -10.62 10.19
C GLN A 97 0.38 -11.10 8.94
N SER A 98 -0.61 -10.34 8.46
CA SER A 98 -1.37 -10.68 7.24
C SER A 98 -0.48 -10.65 6.00
N LEU A 99 0.42 -9.67 5.92
CA LEU A 99 1.42 -9.55 4.87
C LEU A 99 2.36 -10.75 4.89
N HIS A 100 2.91 -11.09 6.05
CA HIS A 100 3.84 -12.21 6.18
C HIS A 100 3.16 -13.55 5.78
N THR A 101 1.92 -13.77 6.21
CA THR A 101 1.14 -14.95 5.80
C THR A 101 0.88 -14.97 4.30
N ALA A 102 0.56 -13.83 3.68
CA ALA A 102 0.36 -13.76 2.23
C ALA A 102 1.66 -14.06 1.46
N LEU A 103 2.80 -13.56 1.93
CA LEU A 103 4.11 -13.82 1.32
C LEU A 103 4.54 -15.29 1.47
N SER A 104 4.28 -15.93 2.61
CA SER A 104 4.65 -17.34 2.83
C SER A 104 3.88 -18.31 1.92
N GLN A 105 2.67 -17.94 1.51
CA GLN A 105 1.84 -18.72 0.58
C GLN A 105 2.31 -18.65 -0.89
N ILE A 106 3.22 -17.74 -1.24
CA ILE A 106 3.72 -17.60 -2.62
C ILE A 106 4.75 -18.69 -2.89
N LYS A 107 4.47 -19.51 -3.90
CA LYS A 107 5.35 -20.57 -4.41
C LYS A 107 5.86 -20.18 -5.81
N PRO A 108 7.01 -20.73 -6.25
CA PRO A 108 7.56 -20.45 -7.57
C PRO A 108 6.86 -21.30 -8.66
N ASP A 109 5.54 -21.13 -8.80
CA ASP A 109 4.65 -21.90 -9.68
C ASP A 109 3.84 -21.04 -10.67
N GLY A 110 4.23 -19.78 -10.86
CA GLY A 110 3.55 -18.83 -11.75
C GLY A 110 3.62 -19.26 -13.22
N THR A 111 2.45 -19.28 -13.87
CA THR A 111 2.28 -19.69 -15.28
C THR A 111 1.85 -18.54 -16.19
N VAL A 112 1.46 -17.40 -15.63
CA VAL A 112 0.94 -16.24 -16.37
C VAL A 112 2.07 -15.28 -16.70
N GLY A 113 2.06 -14.73 -17.92
CA GLY A 113 3.00 -13.68 -18.31
C GLY A 113 2.80 -12.39 -17.50
N LEU A 114 3.89 -11.70 -17.17
CA LEU A 114 3.87 -10.46 -16.38
C LEU A 114 2.89 -9.40 -16.94
N GLY A 115 2.81 -9.25 -18.26
CA GLY A 115 1.88 -8.29 -18.88
C GLY A 115 0.41 -8.57 -18.55
N VAL A 116 0.01 -9.84 -18.50
CA VAL A 116 -1.35 -10.24 -18.12
C VAL A 116 -1.59 -9.97 -16.63
N ALA A 117 -0.62 -10.24 -15.77
CA ALA A 117 -0.72 -9.95 -14.34
C ALA A 117 -0.84 -8.45 -14.05
N ILE A 118 -0.08 -7.60 -14.77
CA ILE A 118 -0.21 -6.14 -14.72
C ILE A 118 -1.60 -5.70 -15.18
N GLY A 119 -2.12 -6.26 -16.28
CA GLY A 119 -3.48 -5.99 -16.76
C GLY A 119 -4.55 -6.32 -15.71
N ASN A 120 -4.42 -7.48 -15.05
CA ASN A 120 -5.31 -7.89 -13.96
C ASN A 120 -5.24 -6.94 -12.76
N ALA A 121 -4.03 -6.49 -12.38
CA ALA A 121 -3.85 -5.51 -11.31
C ALA A 121 -4.52 -4.18 -11.65
N PHE A 122 -4.32 -3.65 -12.86
CA PHE A 122 -5.00 -2.42 -13.30
C PHE A 122 -6.52 -2.55 -13.35
N ARG A 123 -7.04 -3.70 -13.79
CA ARG A 123 -8.49 -3.95 -13.78
C ARG A 123 -9.05 -3.85 -12.36
N LEU A 124 -8.36 -4.45 -11.38
CA LEU A 124 -8.78 -4.37 -9.98
C LEU A 124 -8.68 -2.94 -9.44
N LEU A 125 -7.60 -2.21 -9.75
CA LEU A 125 -7.44 -0.82 -9.36
C LEU A 125 -8.51 0.10 -9.98
N ASN A 126 -8.91 -0.14 -11.22
CA ASN A 126 -9.93 0.67 -11.89
C ASN A 126 -11.33 0.42 -11.33
N LEU A 127 -11.66 -0.82 -10.94
CA LEU A 127 -12.90 -1.12 -10.21
C LEU A 127 -12.99 -0.29 -8.91
N ASN A 128 -11.85 -0.14 -8.25
CA ASN A 128 -11.75 0.63 -7.01
C ASN A 128 -11.89 2.13 -7.21
N ARG A 129 -11.37 2.68 -8.31
CA ARG A 129 -11.56 4.11 -8.65
C ARG A 129 -13.01 4.44 -8.97
N MET A 130 -13.73 3.54 -9.63
CA MET A 130 -15.16 3.69 -9.89
C MET A 130 -15.99 3.65 -8.60
N GLN A 131 -15.70 2.73 -7.68
CA GLN A 131 -16.43 2.63 -6.40
C GLN A 131 -16.21 3.84 -5.47
N VAL A 132 -15.00 4.42 -5.49
CA VAL A 132 -14.65 5.58 -4.66
C VAL A 132 -15.14 6.91 -5.28
N GLY A 133 -15.62 6.89 -6.54
CA GLY A 133 -16.13 8.08 -7.22
C GLY A 133 -15.03 9.07 -7.63
N SER A 134 -13.78 8.61 -7.78
CA SER A 134 -12.63 9.45 -8.15
C SER A 134 -12.50 9.69 -9.66
N GLU A 135 -13.34 9.05 -10.47
CA GLU A 135 -13.39 9.22 -11.93
C GLU A 135 -14.74 9.83 -12.33
N ASN A 136 -14.76 11.14 -12.55
CA ASN A 136 -15.99 11.85 -12.89
C ASN A 136 -16.37 11.81 -14.39
N TYR A 137 -15.63 11.13 -15.26
CA TYR A 137 -15.92 11.00 -16.72
C TYR A 137 -16.48 12.28 -17.39
N GLY A 138 -16.00 13.47 -16.99
CA GLY A 138 -16.47 14.76 -17.52
C GLY A 138 -17.80 15.29 -16.97
N MET A 139 -18.43 14.62 -16.00
CA MET A 139 -19.54 15.17 -15.21
C MET A 139 -18.97 16.11 -14.13
N VAL A 140 -19.11 17.41 -14.40
CA VAL A 140 -18.92 18.49 -13.42
C VAL A 140 -20.29 18.85 -12.87
#